data_AF-A0A0D0BRY9-F1
#
_entry.id   AF-A0A0D0BRY9-F1
#
_cell.length_a   1.000
_cell.length_b   1.000
_cell.length_c   1.000
_cell.angle_alpha   90.00
_cell.angle_beta   90.00
_cell.angle_gamma   90.00
#
_symmetry.space_group_name_H-M   'P 1'
#
loop_
_entity.id
_entity.type
_entity.pdbx_description
1 polymer ?
#
loop_
_entity_poly.entity_id
_entity_poly.type
_entity_poly.pdbx_seq_one_letter_code
_entity_poly.pdbx_strand_id
1 'polypeptide(L)'
;MDWDDEVEIIGESSSRPSCAAKAGPTLCQLCDMNFDSENLSELQRHQHYDSHFNSSSSKQSSSNKFRKPAIPKDLFRPCSFQLPSRKKTADEFWYPTLSRPPPDNHSPGLIPLLKHALKKSHTKGNTRRAVLCYESATHICVEAFDRRWGCGYRNFLMACAALMDQQIQSIYFALLDDPFPPSVRNLQHWIEAAWKEGYDREGAKDLGNLVDTDKWIGTAELYTAFTSRGVPSQLIDFDLSKSEKGIQVMIDWIVQYFSPPTSKQGTVTDVLRAASPVIATDKMPLVLQFNGHSQTIVGYEISKNGDTNLLVFDPSRPPRSSLRRAAIAGPSSVVWEQSRTNQVLQSVLHSTSNGHSSKLKRPSSSSDMQQHKRTKSSESDDEIIIVEDPNAPKNGQGSGVPPGETQPSTLDPSNVVNHFRLGMSKLKRKQQYQILYFPMTDPWSTEERNKRKVVTSISCC
;
A
#
# COMPACT_ATOMS: atom_id res chain seq x y z
N MET A 1 17.33 41.73 64.21
CA MET A 1 16.10 42.54 64.25
C MET A 1 15.71 42.74 62.81
N ASP A 2 14.45 42.46 62.50
CA ASP A 2 13.79 42.88 61.27
C ASP A 2 13.85 44.41 61.13
N TRP A 3 13.46 44.94 59.98
CA TRP A 3 12.26 45.77 59.83
C TRP A 3 12.01 45.97 58.33
N ASP A 4 10.75 46.15 57.99
CA ASP A 4 10.18 46.20 56.64
C ASP A 4 10.63 47.45 55.84
N ASP A 5 10.27 47.50 54.55
CA ASP A 5 9.38 48.57 54.08
C ASP A 5 8.80 48.30 52.69
N GLU A 6 7.56 48.73 52.51
CA GLU A 6 6.73 48.60 51.30
C GLU A 6 7.15 49.57 50.18
N VAL A 7 6.88 49.22 48.92
CA VAL A 7 6.37 50.20 47.94
C VAL A 7 5.34 49.53 47.02
N GLU A 8 4.12 50.09 46.98
CA GLU A 8 3.03 49.63 46.13
C GLU A 8 2.88 50.51 44.85
N ILE A 9 2.85 49.82 43.70
CA ILE A 9 2.14 50.09 42.43
C ILE A 9 1.90 51.54 41.95
N ILE A 10 2.34 51.83 40.70
CA ILE A 10 1.58 52.34 39.53
C ILE A 10 2.54 52.13 38.32
N GLY A 11 2.15 51.64 37.13
CA GLY A 11 0.83 51.28 36.62
C GLY A 11 0.64 51.84 35.21
N GLU A 12 1.18 51.20 34.17
CA GLU A 12 0.89 51.59 32.78
C GLU A 12 0.80 50.38 31.83
N SER A 13 -0.24 50.40 30.99
CA SER A 13 -0.71 49.25 30.22
C SER A 13 -0.21 49.28 28.76
N SER A 14 0.42 48.20 28.29
CA SER A 14 0.48 47.93 26.84
C SER A 14 0.26 46.45 26.51
N SER A 15 -0.93 46.16 25.98
CA SER A 15 -1.27 44.84 25.48
C SER A 15 -0.67 44.62 24.08
N ARG A 16 0.05 43.51 23.91
CA ARG A 16 0.37 42.94 22.58
C ARG A 16 0.03 41.44 22.56
N PRO A 17 -0.42 40.90 21.40
CA PRO A 17 -1.22 39.68 21.37
C PRO A 17 -0.37 38.40 21.36
N SER A 18 -0.96 37.29 21.82
CA SER A 18 -0.38 35.97 21.71
C SER A 18 -0.40 35.47 20.25
N CYS A 19 0.78 35.15 19.71
CA CYS A 19 0.90 34.49 18.41
C CYS A 19 0.61 33.00 18.54
N ALA A 20 -0.68 32.63 18.55
CA ALA A 20 -1.09 31.25 18.29
C ALA A 20 -0.70 30.88 16.84
N ALA A 21 0.23 29.94 16.67
CA ALA A 21 0.62 29.44 15.37
C ALA A 21 -0.57 28.71 14.71
N LYS A 22 -1.16 29.31 13.69
CA LYS A 22 -2.31 28.73 12.98
C LYS A 22 -1.89 27.44 12.27
N ALA A 23 -2.50 26.32 12.65
CA ALA A 23 -2.44 25.09 11.88
C ALA A 23 -2.95 25.36 10.45
N GLY A 24 -2.32 24.71 9.46
CA GLY A 24 -2.77 24.79 8.06
C GLY A 24 -4.13 24.10 7.85
N PRO A 25 -4.88 24.48 6.79
CA PRO A 25 -6.26 24.04 6.59
C PRO A 25 -6.39 22.52 6.45
N THR A 26 -7.33 21.95 7.20
CA THR A 26 -7.69 20.54 7.21
C THR A 26 -8.58 20.23 5.99
N LEU A 27 -8.01 19.63 4.95
CA LEU A 27 -8.71 19.36 3.68
C LEU A 27 -9.23 17.91 3.56
N CYS A 28 -10.40 17.75 2.94
CA CYS A 28 -10.96 16.46 2.53
C CYS A 28 -10.12 15.84 1.40
N GLN A 29 -9.68 14.59 1.56
CA GLN A 29 -8.80 13.94 0.57
C GLN A 29 -9.49 13.43 -0.70
N LEU A 30 -10.82 13.58 -0.80
CA LEU A 30 -11.62 13.11 -1.95
C LEU A 30 -12.15 14.25 -2.82
N CYS A 31 -12.31 15.46 -2.28
CA CYS A 31 -12.86 16.62 -2.97
C CYS A 31 -12.16 17.95 -2.63
N ASP A 32 -11.07 17.92 -1.85
CA ASP A 32 -10.31 19.09 -1.39
C ASP A 32 -11.14 20.16 -0.63
N MET A 33 -12.32 19.82 -0.11
CA MET A 33 -13.12 20.71 0.74
C MET A 33 -12.39 21.01 2.06
N ASN A 34 -12.34 22.28 2.46
CA ASN A 34 -11.75 22.71 3.72
C ASN A 34 -12.73 22.49 4.89
N PHE A 35 -12.33 21.71 5.88
CA PHE A 35 -13.11 21.46 7.10
C PHE A 35 -12.99 22.60 8.13
N ASP A 36 -11.95 23.43 8.02
CA ASP A 36 -11.69 24.51 8.99
C ASP A 36 -12.41 25.81 8.61
N SER A 37 -12.89 25.96 7.37
CA SER A 37 -13.84 27.04 7.03
C SER A 37 -15.25 26.80 7.56
N GLU A 38 -15.59 25.52 7.81
CA GLU A 38 -16.93 25.07 8.23
C GLU A 38 -16.97 24.63 9.70
N ASN A 39 -15.84 24.69 10.43
CA ASN A 39 -15.68 24.24 11.82
C ASN A 39 -16.25 22.83 12.11
N LEU A 40 -16.15 21.90 11.15
CA LEU A 40 -16.75 20.57 11.30
C LEU A 40 -16.06 19.77 12.42
N SER A 41 -16.85 19.24 13.35
CA SER A 41 -16.43 18.24 14.34
C SER A 41 -15.99 16.93 13.68
N GLU A 42 -15.29 16.06 14.41
CA GLU A 42 -14.82 14.77 13.89
C GLU A 42 -15.94 13.88 13.36
N LEU A 43 -17.10 13.87 14.05
CA LEU A 43 -18.30 13.16 13.59
C LEU A 43 -18.87 13.75 12.29
N GLN A 44 -18.85 15.07 12.13
CA GLN A 44 -19.29 15.73 10.88
C GLN A 44 -18.28 15.54 9.74
N ARG A 45 -16.97 15.48 10.03
CA ARG A 45 -15.94 15.09 9.05
C ARG A 45 -16.19 13.66 8.57
N HIS A 46 -16.51 12.73 9.49
CA HIS A 46 -16.89 11.36 9.16
C HIS A 46 -18.12 11.30 8.23
N GLN A 47 -19.21 12.01 8.60
CA GLN A 47 -20.44 12.11 7.78
C GLN A 47 -20.19 12.76 6.41
N HIS A 48 -19.30 13.75 6.32
CA HIS A 48 -18.87 14.31 5.04
C HIS A 48 -18.16 13.26 4.18
N TYR A 49 -17.22 12.49 4.74
CA TYR A 49 -16.59 11.38 4.02
C TYR A 49 -17.62 10.33 3.57
N ASP A 50 -18.67 10.04 4.36
CA ASP A 50 -19.75 9.14 3.96
C ASP A 50 -20.51 9.61 2.70
N SER A 51 -20.78 10.92 2.61
CA SER A 51 -21.51 11.52 1.48
C SER A 51 -20.85 11.28 0.11
N HIS A 52 -19.52 11.23 0.07
CA HIS A 52 -18.76 10.94 -1.17
C HIS A 52 -18.95 9.52 -1.68
N PHE A 53 -19.26 8.57 -0.80
CA PHE A 53 -19.46 7.17 -1.18
C PHE A 53 -20.94 6.85 -1.40
N ASN A 54 -21.85 7.44 -0.62
CA ASN A 54 -23.29 7.27 -0.75
C ASN A 54 -23.88 7.96 -2.00
N SER A 55 -23.26 9.04 -2.48
CA SER A 55 -23.67 9.76 -3.70
C SER A 55 -23.48 8.94 -4.99
N SER A 56 -22.71 7.85 -4.95
CA SER A 56 -22.62 6.85 -6.03
C SER A 56 -23.94 6.10 -6.29
N SER A 57 -24.93 6.23 -5.39
CA SER A 57 -26.15 5.41 -5.38
C SER A 57 -27.40 6.22 -5.02
N SER A 58 -27.69 7.28 -5.78
CA SER A 58 -28.98 7.97 -5.72
C SER A 58 -29.60 8.20 -7.09
N LYS A 59 -30.32 7.19 -7.61
CA LYS A 59 -31.50 7.49 -8.45
C LYS A 59 -32.60 7.98 -7.52
N GLN A 60 -33.12 9.17 -7.78
CA GLN A 60 -34.22 9.76 -7.03
C GLN A 60 -35.47 8.86 -7.08
N SER A 61 -36.18 8.71 -5.97
CA SER A 61 -37.59 8.31 -5.98
C SER A 61 -38.41 9.28 -5.15
N SER A 62 -39.35 9.95 -5.82
CA SER A 62 -40.31 10.84 -5.20
C SER A 62 -41.38 10.04 -4.44
N SER A 63 -41.83 10.59 -3.32
CA SER A 63 -42.87 10.01 -2.50
C SER A 63 -44.21 9.92 -3.24
N ASN A 64 -44.85 8.74 -3.22
CA ASN A 64 -46.30 8.64 -3.44
C ASN A 64 -46.92 7.55 -2.55
N LYS A 65 -48.03 7.89 -1.90
CA LYS A 65 -48.79 7.00 -0.99
C LYS A 65 -49.79 6.18 -1.79
N PHE A 66 -49.75 4.86 -1.71
CA PHE A 66 -50.88 3.99 -2.11
C PHE A 66 -51.13 2.86 -1.11
N ARG A 67 -52.40 2.47 -0.98
CA ARG A 67 -52.90 1.51 0.03
C ARG A 67 -52.72 0.06 -0.43
N LYS A 68 -52.61 -0.86 0.54
CA LYS A 68 -52.54 -2.31 0.33
C LYS A 68 -53.88 -2.91 -0.13
N PRO A 69 -53.88 -3.87 -1.07
CA PRO A 69 -54.83 -4.97 -1.13
C PRO A 69 -54.22 -6.26 -0.52
N ALA A 70 -55.06 -7.18 -0.05
CA ALA A 70 -54.63 -8.47 0.49
C ALA A 70 -54.46 -9.53 -0.60
N ILE A 71 -53.58 -10.51 -0.37
CA ILE A 71 -53.33 -11.66 -1.27
C ILE A 71 -53.92 -12.93 -0.63
N PRO A 72 -54.72 -13.75 -1.34
CA PRO A 72 -55.15 -15.05 -0.85
C PRO A 72 -53.98 -16.04 -0.69
N LYS A 73 -54.03 -16.87 0.34
CA LYS A 73 -53.11 -18.00 0.51
C LYS A 73 -53.55 -19.10 -0.46
N ASP A 74 -52.65 -19.56 -1.34
CA ASP A 74 -52.47 -20.96 -1.77
C ASP A 74 -51.66 -21.09 -3.08
N LEU A 75 -50.39 -20.67 -3.07
CA LEU A 75 -49.36 -21.12 -4.04
C LEU A 75 -47.99 -21.24 -3.34
N PHE A 76 -47.93 -21.98 -2.22
CA PHE A 76 -46.67 -22.28 -1.54
C PHE A 76 -46.04 -23.59 -2.07
N ARG A 77 -45.07 -23.45 -2.98
CA ARG A 77 -44.00 -24.43 -3.17
C ARG A 77 -42.69 -23.76 -2.75
N PRO A 78 -42.03 -24.16 -1.66
CA PRO A 78 -40.82 -23.49 -1.21
C PRO A 78 -39.64 -23.87 -2.14
N CYS A 79 -39.37 -23.01 -3.13
CA CYS A 79 -38.02 -22.94 -3.68
C CYS A 79 -37.10 -22.52 -2.54
N SER A 80 -36.14 -23.37 -2.20
CA SER A 80 -35.10 -23.10 -1.21
C SER A 80 -34.14 -22.05 -1.76
N PHE A 81 -34.52 -20.77 -1.63
CA PHE A 81 -33.57 -19.68 -1.60
C PHE A 81 -32.65 -19.92 -0.40
N GLN A 82 -31.51 -20.57 -0.64
CA GLN A 82 -30.38 -20.49 0.25
C GLN A 82 -30.05 -19.01 0.38
N LEU A 83 -30.36 -18.41 1.54
CA LEU A 83 -29.69 -17.18 1.94
C LEU A 83 -28.19 -17.44 1.79
N PRO A 84 -27.41 -16.51 1.21
CA PRO A 84 -25.98 -16.71 1.09
C PRO A 84 -25.41 -17.01 2.46
N SER A 85 -24.81 -18.20 2.60
CA SER A 85 -24.19 -18.65 3.83
C SER A 85 -23.32 -17.53 4.37
N ARG A 86 -23.56 -17.14 5.63
CA ARG A 86 -22.86 -16.04 6.31
C ARG A 86 -21.40 -16.47 6.47
N LYS A 87 -20.58 -16.19 5.44
CA LYS A 87 -19.20 -16.69 5.31
C LYS A 87 -18.44 -16.45 6.60
N LYS A 88 -18.06 -17.54 7.26
CA LYS A 88 -17.47 -17.56 8.61
C LYS A 88 -15.96 -17.24 8.59
N THR A 89 -15.54 -16.34 7.70
CA THR A 89 -14.17 -16.29 7.15
C THR A 89 -13.69 -14.85 6.86
N ALA A 90 -13.77 -13.94 7.84
CA ALA A 90 -13.38 -12.53 7.69
C ALA A 90 -12.19 -12.10 8.58
N ASP A 91 -11.61 -13.00 9.36
CA ASP A 91 -10.56 -12.65 10.33
C ASP A 91 -9.53 -13.78 10.54
N GLU A 92 -9.24 -14.53 9.47
CA GLU A 92 -8.26 -15.63 9.51
C GLU A 92 -6.86 -15.12 9.14
N PHE A 93 -5.87 -15.37 10.00
CA PHE A 93 -4.49 -14.92 9.78
C PHE A 93 -3.75 -15.73 8.71
N TRP A 94 -3.04 -15.06 7.80
CA TRP A 94 -2.17 -15.73 6.82
C TRP A 94 -0.77 -15.11 6.80
N TYR A 95 0.25 -15.97 6.70
CA TYR A 95 1.66 -15.62 6.59
C TYR A 95 2.37 -16.56 5.60
N PRO A 96 3.54 -16.17 5.04
CA PRO A 96 4.07 -16.79 3.80
C PRO A 96 4.47 -18.26 3.87
N THR A 97 4.85 -18.78 5.03
CA THR A 97 5.17 -20.22 5.21
C THR A 97 3.95 -21.13 5.33
N LEU A 98 2.71 -20.62 5.33
CA LEU A 98 1.51 -21.45 5.30
C LEU A 98 1.33 -22.15 3.95
N SER A 99 0.99 -23.44 3.98
CA SER A 99 0.73 -24.25 2.78
C SER A 99 -0.56 -23.90 2.03
N ARG A 100 -1.49 -23.19 2.68
CA ARG A 100 -2.76 -22.74 2.08
C ARG A 100 -2.55 -21.46 1.25
N PRO A 101 -3.28 -21.25 0.14
CA PRO A 101 -3.12 -20.07 -0.69
C PRO A 101 -3.46 -18.77 0.07
N PRO A 102 -2.82 -17.63 -0.28
CA PRO A 102 -3.07 -16.35 0.37
C PRO A 102 -4.51 -15.86 0.13
N PRO A 103 -5.25 -15.46 1.18
CA PRO A 103 -6.56 -14.83 1.07
C PRO A 103 -6.53 -13.58 0.17
N ASP A 104 -7.68 -13.18 -0.39
CA ASP A 104 -7.75 -12.12 -1.42
C ASP A 104 -7.20 -10.76 -0.96
N ASN A 105 -7.29 -10.44 0.33
CA ASN A 105 -6.72 -9.24 0.93
C ASN A 105 -5.20 -9.33 1.23
N HIS A 106 -4.59 -10.51 1.14
CA HIS A 106 -3.16 -10.73 1.32
C HIS A 106 -2.45 -10.76 -0.05
N SER A 107 -1.34 -10.04 -0.18
CA SER A 107 -0.52 -9.95 -1.40
C SER A 107 0.96 -10.21 -1.07
N PRO A 108 1.38 -11.49 -0.96
CA PRO A 108 2.78 -11.86 -0.81
C PRO A 108 3.58 -11.63 -2.11
N GLY A 109 4.90 -11.69 -2.02
CA GLY A 109 5.82 -11.58 -3.18
C GLY A 109 5.95 -10.17 -3.78
N LEU A 110 5.28 -9.16 -3.19
CA LEU A 110 5.37 -7.77 -3.65
C LEU A 110 6.78 -7.17 -3.49
N ILE A 111 7.54 -7.52 -2.44
CA ILE A 111 8.91 -7.03 -2.25
C ILE A 111 9.86 -7.51 -3.35
N PRO A 112 9.96 -8.82 -3.70
CA PRO A 112 10.70 -9.30 -4.87
C PRO A 112 10.29 -8.62 -6.18
N LEU A 113 9.00 -8.39 -6.38
CA LEU A 113 8.50 -7.76 -7.60
C LEU A 113 8.86 -6.27 -7.68
N LEU A 114 8.73 -5.54 -6.56
CA LEU A 114 9.14 -4.15 -6.43
C LEU A 114 10.65 -3.99 -6.59
N LYS A 115 11.45 -4.91 -6.02
CA LYS A 115 12.90 -5.02 -6.21
C LYS A 115 13.28 -5.15 -7.69
N HIS A 116 12.54 -5.96 -8.47
CA HIS A 116 12.75 -6.06 -9.93
C HIS A 116 12.33 -4.77 -10.65
N ALA A 117 11.16 -4.20 -10.33
CA ALA A 117 10.70 -2.93 -10.91
C ALA A 117 11.69 -1.77 -10.66
N LEU A 118 12.24 -1.67 -9.45
CA LEU A 118 13.27 -0.71 -9.07
C LEU A 118 14.59 -0.95 -9.83
N LYS A 119 15.00 -2.21 -10.05
CA LYS A 119 16.16 -2.51 -10.92
C LYS A 119 15.94 -2.01 -12.36
N LYS A 120 14.75 -2.19 -12.93
CA LYS A 120 14.40 -1.63 -14.26
C LYS A 120 14.37 -0.10 -14.25
N SER A 121 13.86 0.51 -13.18
CA SER A 121 13.87 1.98 -12.99
C SER A 121 15.28 2.55 -12.85
N HIS A 122 16.20 1.79 -12.23
CA HIS A 122 17.63 2.11 -12.18
C HIS A 122 18.29 2.03 -13.56
N THR A 123 18.04 0.96 -14.34
CA THR A 123 18.54 0.86 -15.73
C THR A 123 18.00 1.99 -16.62
N LYS A 124 16.77 2.48 -16.39
CA LYS A 124 16.20 3.67 -17.05
C LYS A 124 16.74 5.01 -16.49
N GLY A 125 17.70 4.99 -15.56
CA GLY A 125 18.30 6.19 -14.98
C GLY A 125 17.37 7.01 -14.07
N ASN A 126 16.26 6.45 -13.58
CA ASN A 126 15.32 7.15 -12.69
C ASN A 126 15.53 6.87 -11.20
N THR A 127 16.06 5.69 -10.87
CA THR A 127 16.42 5.28 -9.50
C THR A 127 17.94 5.27 -9.37
N ARG A 128 18.51 6.03 -8.42
CA ARG A 128 19.95 5.97 -8.11
C ARG A 128 20.27 4.78 -7.20
N ARG A 129 19.49 4.62 -6.13
CA ARG A 129 19.60 3.51 -5.16
C ARG A 129 18.22 3.18 -4.60
N ALA A 130 17.96 1.93 -4.25
CA ALA A 130 16.83 1.56 -3.42
C ALA A 130 17.16 0.44 -2.44
N VAL A 131 16.56 0.49 -1.26
CA VAL A 131 16.76 -0.47 -0.18
C VAL A 131 15.40 -0.85 0.36
N LEU A 132 15.09 -2.14 0.35
CA LEU A 132 13.83 -2.71 0.81
C LEU A 132 14.03 -3.47 2.12
N CYS A 133 12.93 -3.62 2.86
CA CYS A 133 12.85 -4.47 4.06
C CYS A 133 12.97 -5.97 3.71
N TYR A 134 12.68 -6.79 4.71
CA TYR A 134 12.53 -8.24 4.64
C TYR A 134 11.73 -8.71 3.41
N GLU A 135 12.28 -9.69 2.68
CA GLU A 135 11.83 -10.03 1.33
C GLU A 135 10.48 -10.77 1.29
N SER A 136 10.07 -11.43 2.39
CA SER A 136 8.73 -12.05 2.50
C SER A 136 7.64 -11.10 3.02
N ALA A 137 7.96 -9.84 3.34
CA ALA A 137 6.98 -8.91 3.90
C ALA A 137 5.74 -8.81 2.99
N THR A 138 4.58 -9.08 3.57
CA THR A 138 3.31 -9.27 2.84
C THR A 138 2.42 -8.05 3.04
N HIS A 139 1.83 -7.55 1.95
CA HIS A 139 0.80 -6.51 2.04
C HIS A 139 -0.53 -7.15 2.44
N ILE A 140 -1.23 -6.54 3.40
CA ILE A 140 -2.55 -6.98 3.86
C ILE A 140 -3.47 -5.76 3.82
N CYS A 141 -4.52 -5.82 3.01
CA CYS A 141 -5.47 -4.72 2.87
C CYS A 141 -6.66 -4.83 3.83
N VAL A 142 -7.34 -3.70 4.07
CA VAL A 142 -8.64 -3.67 4.73
C VAL A 142 -9.68 -4.44 3.89
N GLU A 143 -10.64 -5.06 4.56
CA GLU A 143 -11.76 -5.77 3.96
C GLU A 143 -13.01 -4.88 3.98
N ALA A 144 -14.20 -5.47 3.98
CA ALA A 144 -15.46 -4.71 4.05
C ALA A 144 -15.81 -4.27 5.47
N PHE A 145 -15.50 -5.08 6.49
CA PHE A 145 -15.92 -4.84 7.88
C PHE A 145 -15.00 -3.86 8.62
N ASP A 146 -13.71 -3.86 8.31
CA ASP A 146 -12.69 -2.99 8.92
C ASP A 146 -12.34 -1.76 8.03
N ARG A 147 -13.09 -1.55 6.95
CA ARG A 147 -12.88 -0.38 6.08
C ARG A 147 -13.03 0.92 6.87
N ARG A 148 -12.13 1.87 6.64
CA ARG A 148 -12.04 3.20 7.28
C ARG A 148 -11.52 3.25 8.73
N TRP A 149 -11.32 2.11 9.38
CA TRP A 149 -10.80 2.08 10.77
C TRP A 149 -9.72 1.04 11.02
N GLY A 150 -9.71 -0.05 10.26
CA GLY A 150 -8.78 -1.18 10.35
C GLY A 150 -7.31 -0.87 10.05
N CYS A 151 -6.91 0.38 9.75
CA CYS A 151 -5.55 0.69 9.31
C CYS A 151 -4.48 0.22 10.33
N GLY A 152 -4.59 0.60 11.62
CA GLY A 152 -3.67 0.15 12.66
C GLY A 152 -3.61 -1.39 12.77
N TYR A 153 -4.78 -2.03 12.79
CA TYR A 153 -4.93 -3.49 12.82
C TYR A 153 -4.24 -4.17 11.64
N ARG A 154 -4.44 -3.70 10.40
CA ARG A 154 -3.81 -4.30 9.21
C ARG A 154 -2.30 -4.06 9.17
N ASN A 155 -1.80 -2.92 9.63
CA ASN A 155 -0.35 -2.70 9.77
C ASN A 155 0.26 -3.64 10.84
N PHE A 156 -0.46 -3.90 11.93
CA PHE A 156 -0.08 -4.94 12.89
C PHE A 156 -0.02 -6.35 12.27
N LEU A 157 -1.01 -6.73 11.45
CA LEU A 157 -0.98 -8.02 10.74
C LEU A 157 0.20 -8.09 9.75
N MET A 158 0.51 -7.00 9.04
CA MET A 158 1.68 -6.94 8.15
C MET A 158 3.01 -7.09 8.92
N ALA A 159 3.10 -6.51 10.12
CA ALA A 159 4.24 -6.70 11.01
C ALA A 159 4.34 -8.16 11.50
N CYS A 160 3.24 -8.75 11.99
CA CYS A 160 3.21 -10.15 12.44
C CYS A 160 3.58 -11.12 11.32
N ALA A 161 3.08 -10.91 10.09
CA ALA A 161 3.39 -11.77 8.95
C ALA A 161 4.88 -11.76 8.58
N ALA A 162 5.61 -10.67 8.86
CA ALA A 162 7.07 -10.62 8.71
C ALA A 162 7.79 -11.26 9.92
N LEU A 163 7.34 -10.96 11.15
CA LEU A 163 7.94 -11.46 12.41
C LEU A 163 7.78 -12.97 12.61
N MET A 164 6.73 -13.59 12.07
CA MET A 164 6.49 -15.04 12.14
C MET A 164 7.17 -15.82 10.99
N ASP A 165 7.63 -15.14 9.94
CA ASP A 165 8.27 -15.75 8.76
C ASP A 165 9.81 -15.71 8.82
N GLN A 166 10.36 -14.66 9.44
CA GLN A 166 11.79 -14.45 9.59
C GLN A 166 12.52 -15.51 10.42
N GLN A 167 13.79 -15.75 10.09
CA GLN A 167 14.62 -16.83 10.66
C GLN A 167 15.62 -16.35 11.73
N ILE A 168 15.62 -15.06 12.09
CA ILE A 168 16.58 -14.43 13.01
C ILE A 168 16.17 -14.69 14.47
N GLN A 169 14.88 -14.54 14.77
CA GLN A 169 14.25 -14.70 16.07
C GLN A 169 13.02 -15.59 15.95
N SER A 170 13.20 -16.87 15.60
CA SER A 170 12.10 -17.81 15.31
C SER A 170 11.13 -18.01 16.49
N ILE A 171 11.59 -17.78 17.73
CA ILE A 171 10.78 -17.79 18.95
C ILE A 171 9.61 -16.79 18.91
N TYR A 172 9.72 -15.70 18.14
CA TYR A 172 8.62 -14.75 17.94
C TYR A 172 7.37 -15.41 17.34
N PHE A 173 7.50 -16.52 16.61
CA PHE A 173 6.36 -17.29 16.11
C PHE A 173 5.44 -17.70 17.27
N ALA A 174 5.98 -18.42 18.27
CA ALA A 174 5.20 -18.91 19.40
C ALA A 174 4.61 -17.75 20.23
N LEU A 175 5.37 -16.67 20.39
CA LEU A 175 4.94 -15.45 21.07
C LEU A 175 3.86 -14.66 20.30
N LEU A 176 3.54 -15.01 19.05
CA LEU A 176 2.49 -14.38 18.24
C LEU A 176 1.34 -15.33 17.91
N ASP A 177 1.54 -16.64 17.97
CA ASP A 177 0.51 -17.65 17.67
C ASP A 177 -0.34 -18.04 18.89
N ASP A 178 0.26 -18.15 20.09
CA ASP A 178 -0.42 -18.64 21.32
C ASP A 178 -0.98 -17.50 22.20
N PRO A 179 -2.17 -17.61 22.84
CA PRO A 179 -3.15 -18.70 22.74
C PRO A 179 -4.07 -18.63 21.52
N PHE A 180 -3.99 -17.54 20.74
CA PHE A 180 -4.72 -17.38 19.49
C PHE A 180 -3.99 -16.40 18.56
N PRO A 181 -3.97 -16.67 17.24
CA PRO A 181 -3.09 -16.00 16.28
C PRO A 181 -3.48 -14.53 16.00
N PRO A 182 -2.60 -13.74 15.36
CA PRO A 182 -2.84 -12.33 15.07
C PRO A 182 -4.07 -12.13 14.18
N SER A 183 -5.08 -11.39 14.63
CA SER A 183 -6.24 -11.02 13.80
C SER A 183 -6.76 -9.63 14.18
N VAL A 184 -7.70 -9.06 13.41
CA VAL A 184 -8.31 -7.77 13.75
C VAL A 184 -9.02 -7.85 15.11
N ARG A 185 -9.79 -8.92 15.36
CA ARG A 185 -10.49 -9.12 16.65
C ARG A 185 -9.57 -9.65 17.74
N ASN A 186 -8.65 -10.56 17.45
CA ASN A 186 -7.70 -11.06 18.43
C ASN A 186 -6.77 -9.95 18.94
N LEU A 187 -6.38 -8.98 18.10
CA LEU A 187 -5.64 -7.80 18.57
C LEU A 187 -6.43 -6.97 19.58
N GLN A 188 -7.75 -6.79 19.40
CA GLN A 188 -8.60 -6.10 20.39
C GLN A 188 -8.56 -6.83 21.75
N HIS A 189 -8.62 -8.17 21.73
CA HIS A 189 -8.47 -8.98 22.94
C HIS A 189 -7.06 -8.91 23.54
N TRP A 190 -5.99 -8.91 22.73
CA TRP A 190 -4.60 -8.79 23.19
C TRP A 190 -4.37 -7.45 23.92
N ILE A 191 -4.84 -6.35 23.34
CA ILE A 191 -4.70 -5.01 23.92
C ILE A 191 -5.49 -4.93 25.25
N GLU A 192 -6.75 -5.36 25.27
CA GLU A 192 -7.54 -5.36 26.51
C GLU A 192 -6.98 -6.28 27.60
N ALA A 193 -6.38 -7.42 27.23
CA ALA A 193 -5.71 -8.30 28.19
C ALA A 193 -4.47 -7.61 28.80
N ALA A 194 -3.65 -6.95 27.98
CA ALA A 194 -2.52 -6.14 28.45
C ALA A 194 -2.98 -5.00 29.38
N TRP A 195 -4.04 -4.28 29.04
CA TRP A 195 -4.61 -3.25 29.90
C TRP A 195 -5.09 -3.81 31.25
N LYS A 196 -5.71 -5.00 31.27
CA LYS A 196 -6.10 -5.71 32.50
C LYS A 196 -4.88 -6.14 33.34
N GLU A 197 -3.77 -6.50 32.70
CA GLU A 197 -2.47 -6.73 33.38
C GLU A 197 -1.78 -5.42 33.84
N GLY A 198 -2.33 -4.25 33.50
CA GLY A 198 -1.86 -2.94 33.93
C GLY A 198 -0.79 -2.33 33.03
N TYR A 199 -0.60 -2.81 31.81
CA TYR A 199 0.07 -2.04 30.76
C TYR A 199 -0.81 -0.86 30.37
N ASP A 200 -0.20 0.24 29.92
CA ASP A 200 -0.83 1.31 29.16
C ASP A 200 -2.19 1.80 29.73
N ARG A 201 -2.16 2.22 31.00
CA ARG A 201 -3.34 2.71 31.71
C ARG A 201 -3.92 3.99 31.11
N GLU A 202 -3.12 4.74 30.35
CA GLU A 202 -3.54 5.95 29.65
C GLU A 202 -4.31 5.59 28.39
N GLY A 203 -3.76 4.74 27.49
CA GLY A 203 -4.48 4.21 26.34
C GLY A 203 -5.77 3.47 26.73
N ALA A 204 -5.73 2.67 27.82
CA ALA A 204 -6.91 1.99 28.36
C ALA A 204 -8.03 2.95 28.80
N LYS A 205 -7.66 4.11 29.35
CA LYS A 205 -8.59 5.14 29.82
C LYS A 205 -9.17 5.94 28.64
N ASP A 206 -8.31 6.28 27.68
CA ASP A 206 -8.66 7.15 26.56
C ASP A 206 -9.49 6.41 25.49
N LEU A 207 -9.18 5.13 25.23
CA LEU A 207 -9.92 4.30 24.28
C LEU A 207 -11.07 3.50 24.93
N GLY A 208 -10.99 3.17 26.22
CA GLY A 208 -11.99 2.33 26.90
C GLY A 208 -12.02 0.91 26.36
N ASN A 209 -13.20 0.37 26.02
CA ASN A 209 -13.32 -0.96 25.42
C ASN A 209 -12.92 -0.96 23.92
N LEU A 210 -12.18 -1.97 23.46
CA LEU A 210 -11.85 -2.16 22.04
C LEU A 210 -12.59 -3.34 21.42
N VAL A 211 -12.83 -4.41 22.16
CA VAL A 211 -13.46 -5.63 21.66
C VAL A 211 -14.83 -5.33 21.05
N ASP A 212 -15.07 -5.89 19.87
CA ASP A 212 -16.25 -5.71 19.01
C ASP A 212 -16.55 -4.26 18.58
N THR A 213 -15.64 -3.31 18.83
CA THR A 213 -15.73 -1.94 18.31
C THR A 213 -15.05 -1.77 16.95
N ASP A 214 -15.22 -0.60 16.36
CA ASP A 214 -14.53 -0.07 15.18
C ASP A 214 -13.54 1.06 15.54
N LYS A 215 -13.12 1.14 16.82
CA LYS A 215 -12.21 2.19 17.29
C LYS A 215 -10.85 2.12 16.59
N TRP A 216 -10.36 3.29 16.21
CA TRP A 216 -9.01 3.46 15.67
C TRP A 216 -7.99 3.17 16.77
N ILE A 217 -6.88 2.55 16.37
CA ILE A 217 -5.71 2.32 17.23
C ILE A 217 -4.46 2.86 16.53
N GLY A 218 -3.51 3.32 17.33
CA GLY A 218 -2.20 3.79 16.91
C GLY A 218 -1.08 2.82 17.28
N THR A 219 0.15 3.29 17.11
CA THR A 219 1.36 2.54 17.41
C THR A 219 1.59 2.29 18.91
N ALA A 220 0.95 3.06 19.81
CA ALA A 220 0.94 2.81 21.25
C ALA A 220 0.26 1.47 21.60
N GLU A 221 -0.97 1.24 21.15
CA GLU A 221 -1.67 -0.04 21.35
C GLU A 221 -0.91 -1.21 20.71
N LEU A 222 -0.26 -0.99 19.56
CA LEU A 222 0.58 -2.03 18.95
C LEU A 222 1.81 -2.35 19.82
N TYR A 223 2.50 -1.33 20.33
CA TYR A 223 3.59 -1.50 21.29
C TYR A 223 3.13 -2.28 22.54
N THR A 224 1.97 -1.92 23.09
CA THR A 224 1.32 -2.61 24.22
C THR A 224 1.06 -4.08 23.89
N ALA A 225 0.52 -4.39 22.71
CA ALA A 225 0.24 -5.77 22.28
C ALA A 225 1.52 -6.61 22.07
N PHE A 226 2.56 -6.07 21.43
CA PHE A 226 3.83 -6.78 21.26
C PHE A 226 4.59 -6.95 22.59
N THR A 227 4.69 -5.89 23.39
CA THR A 227 5.43 -5.88 24.66
C THR A 227 4.79 -6.77 25.71
N SER A 228 3.45 -6.75 25.82
CA SER A 228 2.73 -7.67 26.71
C SER A 228 2.88 -9.14 26.31
N ARG A 229 3.24 -9.44 25.05
CA ARG A 229 3.54 -10.79 24.57
C ARG A 229 5.04 -11.11 24.51
N GLY A 230 5.88 -10.22 25.03
CA GLY A 230 7.33 -10.40 25.13
C GLY A 230 8.10 -10.17 23.83
N VAL A 231 7.46 -9.68 22.76
CA VAL A 231 8.15 -9.32 21.51
C VAL A 231 8.77 -7.91 21.66
N PRO A 232 10.10 -7.78 21.52
CA PRO A 232 10.76 -6.48 21.52
C PRO A 232 10.25 -5.57 20.40
N SER A 233 9.79 -4.40 20.79
CA SER A 233 9.44 -3.30 19.90
C SER A 233 9.75 -1.96 20.58
N GLN A 234 9.89 -0.89 19.81
CA GLN A 234 10.16 0.46 20.31
C GLN A 234 9.44 1.52 19.48
N LEU A 235 9.04 2.60 20.15
CA LEU A 235 8.41 3.77 19.56
C LEU A 235 9.42 4.91 19.38
N ILE A 236 9.38 5.57 18.23
CA ILE A 236 10.15 6.78 17.93
C ILE A 236 9.17 7.90 17.58
N ASP A 237 9.28 9.04 18.26
CA ASP A 237 8.45 10.22 18.00
C ASP A 237 9.22 11.29 17.23
N PHE A 238 8.56 11.83 16.20
CA PHE A 238 9.05 12.93 15.38
C PHE A 238 8.06 14.09 15.44
N ASP A 239 8.35 15.08 16.27
CA ASP A 239 7.69 16.38 16.25
C ASP A 239 8.42 17.31 15.28
N LEU A 240 7.92 17.37 14.05
CA LEU A 240 8.53 18.16 12.98
C LEU A 240 8.40 19.66 13.23
N SER A 241 7.50 20.10 14.13
CA SER A 241 7.36 21.51 14.50
C SER A 241 8.55 22.02 15.34
N LYS A 242 9.28 21.11 15.99
CA LYS A 242 10.50 21.38 16.76
C LYS A 242 11.78 21.27 15.93
N SER A 243 11.69 20.83 14.67
CA SER A 243 12.86 20.49 13.86
C SER A 243 13.09 21.46 12.71
N GLU A 244 14.25 22.13 12.69
CA GLU A 244 14.70 22.96 11.55
C GLU A 244 14.82 22.15 10.25
N LYS A 245 15.16 20.86 10.37
CA LYS A 245 15.22 19.91 9.24
C LYS A 245 13.83 19.38 8.83
N GLY A 246 12.80 19.62 9.65
CA GLY A 246 11.45 19.11 9.46
C GLY A 246 11.43 17.61 9.16
N ILE A 247 10.66 17.23 8.14
CA ILE A 247 10.49 15.83 7.69
C ILE A 247 11.81 15.09 7.40
N GLN A 248 12.91 15.82 7.13
CA GLN A 248 14.18 15.19 6.80
C GLN A 248 14.76 14.38 7.98
N VAL A 249 14.49 14.74 9.25
CA VAL A 249 14.96 13.94 10.40
C VAL A 249 14.37 12.53 10.38
N MET A 250 13.06 12.42 10.10
CA MET A 250 12.39 11.13 10.00
C MET A 250 12.94 10.31 8.82
N ILE A 251 13.20 10.96 7.69
CA ILE A 251 13.77 10.31 6.50
C ILE A 251 15.20 9.83 6.77
N ASP A 252 16.04 10.66 7.39
CA ASP A 252 17.41 10.31 7.78
C ASP A 252 17.41 9.11 8.74
N TRP A 253 16.51 9.08 9.72
CA TRP A 253 16.33 7.95 10.65
C TRP A 253 15.92 6.66 9.91
N ILE A 254 14.94 6.74 9.00
CA ILE A 254 14.48 5.58 8.21
C ILE A 254 15.60 5.06 7.30
N VAL A 255 16.37 5.95 6.67
CA VAL A 255 17.54 5.59 5.85
C VAL A 255 18.61 4.91 6.71
N GLN A 256 18.89 5.43 7.92
CA GLN A 256 19.82 4.82 8.86
C GLN A 256 19.35 3.45 9.37
N TYR A 257 18.05 3.25 9.57
CA TYR A 257 17.47 1.95 9.96
C TYR A 257 17.69 0.87 8.88
N PHE A 258 17.39 1.19 7.61
CA PHE A 258 17.54 0.26 6.47
C PHE A 258 18.96 0.19 5.90
N SER A 259 19.81 1.17 6.15
CA SER A 259 21.22 1.21 5.73
C SER A 259 22.09 1.80 6.84
N PRO A 260 22.27 1.06 7.95
CA PRO A 260 23.18 1.48 9.01
C PRO A 260 24.60 1.59 8.47
N PRO A 261 25.45 2.49 9.02
CA PRO A 261 26.84 2.61 8.60
C PRO A 261 27.57 1.25 8.74
N THR A 262 28.10 0.73 7.64
CA THR A 262 28.87 -0.51 7.66
C THR A 262 30.14 -0.34 8.49
N SER A 263 30.40 -1.26 9.42
CA SER A 263 31.73 -1.36 10.01
C SER A 263 32.74 -1.74 8.92
N LYS A 264 34.01 -1.39 9.11
CA LYS A 264 35.09 -1.67 8.13
C LYS A 264 35.45 -3.16 7.99
N GLN A 265 34.65 -4.05 8.59
CA GLN A 265 34.85 -5.50 8.67
C GLN A 265 33.64 -6.27 8.09
N GLY A 266 33.04 -5.74 7.02
CA GLY A 266 31.96 -6.43 6.30
C GLY A 266 32.42 -7.72 5.63
N THR A 267 31.55 -8.71 5.57
CA THR A 267 31.80 -9.97 4.86
C THR A 267 31.77 -9.76 3.33
N VAL A 268 32.27 -10.73 2.55
CA VAL A 268 32.24 -10.66 1.07
C VAL A 268 30.81 -10.46 0.55
N THR A 269 29.81 -11.08 1.18
CA THR A 269 28.40 -10.91 0.84
C THR A 269 27.88 -9.50 1.14
N ASP A 270 28.39 -8.83 2.18
CA ASP A 270 28.05 -7.43 2.49
C ASP A 270 28.62 -6.46 1.45
N VAL A 271 29.85 -6.69 0.99
CA VAL A 271 30.48 -5.90 -0.09
C VAL A 271 29.70 -6.07 -1.40
N LEU A 272 29.34 -7.31 -1.77
CA LEU A 272 28.53 -7.59 -2.96
C LEU A 272 27.11 -7.01 -2.84
N ARG A 273 26.50 -7.05 -1.65
CA ARG A 273 25.19 -6.41 -1.40
C ARG A 273 25.30 -4.89 -1.53
N ALA A 274 26.35 -4.27 -0.98
CA ALA A 274 26.57 -2.83 -1.06
C ALA A 274 26.75 -2.33 -2.50
N ALA A 275 27.39 -3.14 -3.36
CA ALA A 275 27.60 -2.85 -4.78
C ALA A 275 26.32 -2.90 -5.63
N SER A 276 25.27 -3.60 -5.18
CA SER A 276 23.99 -3.61 -5.90
C SER A 276 23.23 -2.28 -5.70
N PRO A 277 22.77 -1.62 -6.77
CA PRO A 277 22.00 -0.37 -6.65
C PRO A 277 20.62 -0.58 -6.03
N VAL A 278 20.09 -1.81 -6.07
CA VAL A 278 18.79 -2.17 -5.50
C VAL A 278 18.91 -3.45 -4.71
N ILE A 279 18.57 -3.39 -3.42
CA ILE A 279 18.68 -4.53 -2.49
C ILE A 279 17.41 -4.70 -1.66
N ALA A 280 17.21 -5.92 -1.17
CA ALA A 280 16.38 -6.20 0.00
C ALA A 280 17.31 -6.50 1.18
N THR A 281 16.80 -6.29 2.39
CA THR A 281 17.54 -6.49 3.65
C THR A 281 16.80 -7.50 4.52
N ASP A 282 17.44 -7.86 5.61
CA ASP A 282 16.92 -8.62 6.75
C ASP A 282 16.17 -7.73 7.77
N LYS A 283 16.11 -6.41 7.55
CA LYS A 283 15.38 -5.47 8.41
C LYS A 283 13.88 -5.64 8.29
N MET A 284 13.19 -5.70 9.42
CA MET A 284 11.71 -5.73 9.46
C MET A 284 11.11 -4.45 8.86
N PRO A 285 9.89 -4.52 8.32
CA PRO A 285 9.16 -3.31 7.94
C PRO A 285 8.80 -2.48 9.18
N LEU A 286 8.62 -1.16 9.00
CA LEU A 286 8.30 -0.21 10.07
C LEU A 286 6.81 0.14 10.02
N VAL A 287 6.12 0.27 11.16
CA VAL A 287 4.77 0.85 11.18
C VAL A 287 4.88 2.35 11.40
N LEU A 288 4.34 3.14 10.47
CA LEU A 288 4.30 4.60 10.50
C LEU A 288 2.89 5.07 10.85
N GLN A 289 2.76 5.79 11.96
CA GLN A 289 1.54 6.46 12.39
C GLN A 289 1.62 7.97 12.09
N PHE A 290 0.52 8.55 11.63
CA PHE A 290 0.30 10.00 11.61
C PHE A 290 -1.19 10.30 11.81
N ASN A 291 -1.54 11.58 12.00
CA ASN A 291 -2.94 11.97 12.21
C ASN A 291 -3.80 11.55 10.99
N GLY A 292 -4.73 10.62 11.21
CA GLY A 292 -5.76 10.19 10.27
C GLY A 292 -5.48 8.89 9.50
N HIS A 293 -4.28 8.31 9.59
CA HIS A 293 -3.97 7.03 8.92
C HIS A 293 -2.67 6.40 9.46
N SER A 294 -2.48 5.10 9.21
CA SER A 294 -1.21 4.41 9.41
C SER A 294 -0.85 3.54 8.21
N GLN A 295 0.46 3.38 7.97
CA GLN A 295 1.02 2.66 6.82
C GLN A 295 2.27 1.89 7.26
N THR A 296 2.65 0.86 6.51
CA THR A 296 3.88 0.10 6.76
C THR A 296 4.98 0.53 5.78
N ILE A 297 6.10 1.08 6.27
CA ILE A 297 7.27 1.40 5.44
C ILE A 297 8.03 0.11 5.15
N VAL A 298 8.21 -0.18 3.86
CA VAL A 298 8.89 -1.37 3.32
C VAL A 298 10.23 -1.04 2.66
N GLY A 299 10.69 0.21 2.76
CA GLY A 299 11.99 0.64 2.28
C GLY A 299 12.04 2.10 1.84
N TYR A 300 13.10 2.45 1.11
CA TYR A 300 13.27 3.77 0.52
C TYR A 300 13.95 3.70 -0.86
N GLU A 301 13.78 4.76 -1.63
CA GLU A 301 14.36 4.97 -2.95
C GLU A 301 15.00 6.37 -3.04
N ILE A 302 16.26 6.44 -3.47
CA ILE A 302 16.91 7.68 -3.88
C ILE A 302 16.69 7.85 -5.38
N SER A 303 15.98 8.91 -5.77
CA SER A 303 15.72 9.25 -7.18
C SER A 303 17.00 9.71 -7.90
N LYS A 304 16.93 9.83 -9.22
CA LYS A 304 18.01 10.43 -10.03
C LYS A 304 18.38 11.88 -9.63
N ASN A 305 17.45 12.61 -9.02
CA ASN A 305 17.68 13.98 -8.54
C ASN A 305 18.33 14.01 -7.14
N GLY A 306 18.45 12.86 -6.47
CA GLY A 306 18.86 12.76 -5.07
C GLY A 306 17.70 12.74 -4.05
N ASP A 307 16.46 13.01 -4.48
CA ASP A 307 15.29 12.98 -3.60
C ASP A 307 15.07 11.58 -3.00
N THR A 308 14.97 11.50 -1.68
CA THR A 308 14.60 10.25 -1.00
C THR A 308 13.08 10.13 -0.93
N ASN A 309 12.55 9.02 -1.44
CA ASN A 309 11.14 8.66 -1.44
C ASN A 309 10.96 7.43 -0.55
N LEU A 310 9.98 7.45 0.36
CA LEU A 310 9.63 6.27 1.15
C LEU A 310 8.80 5.30 0.30
N LEU A 311 9.00 4.01 0.48
CA LEU A 311 8.22 2.93 -0.14
C LEU A 311 7.33 2.32 0.95
N VAL A 312 6.02 2.30 0.72
CA VAL A 312 5.03 1.89 1.73
C VAL A 312 4.01 0.89 1.21
N PHE A 313 3.63 0.00 2.11
CA PHE A 313 2.41 -0.79 2.06
C PHE A 313 1.30 -0.02 2.79
N ASP A 314 0.28 0.39 2.05
CA ASP A 314 -0.89 1.09 2.58
C ASP A 314 -2.07 0.12 2.63
N PRO A 315 -2.62 -0.22 3.81
CA PRO A 315 -3.72 -1.18 3.91
C PRO A 315 -5.01 -0.70 3.24
N SER A 316 -5.16 0.60 2.97
CA SER A 316 -6.30 1.18 2.24
C SER A 316 -6.08 1.21 0.71
N ARG A 317 -4.91 0.80 0.21
CA ARG A 317 -4.56 0.81 -1.22
C ARG A 317 -4.18 -0.59 -1.72
N PRO A 318 -5.16 -1.48 -2.00
CA PRO A 318 -4.86 -2.80 -2.55
C PRO A 318 -4.17 -2.71 -3.92
N PRO A 319 -3.22 -3.62 -4.22
CA PRO A 319 -2.64 -3.73 -5.55
C PRO A 319 -3.70 -4.17 -6.57
N ARG A 320 -3.55 -3.73 -7.83
CA ARG A 320 -4.40 -4.20 -8.94
C ARG A 320 -4.24 -5.72 -9.11
N SER A 321 -5.28 -6.41 -9.55
CA SER A 321 -5.28 -7.88 -9.67
C SER A 321 -4.15 -8.43 -10.54
N SER A 322 -3.73 -7.72 -11.60
CA SER A 322 -2.55 -8.07 -12.40
C SER A 322 -1.25 -7.98 -11.60
N LEU A 323 -1.07 -6.93 -10.79
CA LEU A 323 0.08 -6.75 -9.91
C LEU A 323 0.11 -7.81 -8.79
N ARG A 324 -1.05 -8.13 -8.18
CA ARG A 324 -1.15 -9.20 -7.17
C ARG A 324 -0.81 -10.58 -7.76
N ARG A 325 -1.36 -10.93 -8.93
CA ARG A 325 -1.03 -12.22 -9.60
C ARG A 325 0.45 -12.32 -9.96
N ALA A 326 1.03 -11.25 -10.51
CA ALA A 326 2.46 -11.19 -10.81
C ALA A 326 3.35 -11.33 -9.56
N ALA A 327 2.91 -10.81 -8.41
CA ALA A 327 3.65 -10.94 -7.16
C ALA A 327 3.62 -12.38 -6.62
N ILE A 328 2.44 -13.03 -6.66
CA ILE A 328 2.27 -14.43 -6.24
C ILE A 328 3.03 -15.40 -7.17
N ALA A 329 2.99 -15.18 -8.49
CA ALA A 329 3.70 -16.01 -9.47
C ALA A 329 5.21 -15.73 -9.54
N GLY A 330 5.65 -14.59 -9.00
CA GLY A 330 7.06 -14.21 -8.85
C GLY A 330 7.66 -13.42 -10.02
N PRO A 331 8.81 -12.76 -9.83
CA PRO A 331 9.33 -11.78 -10.80
C PRO A 331 9.79 -12.36 -12.16
N SER A 332 9.85 -13.69 -12.29
CA SER A 332 10.14 -14.40 -13.55
C SER A 332 8.92 -14.53 -14.47
N SER A 333 7.69 -14.46 -13.94
CA SER A 333 6.45 -14.56 -14.72
C SER A 333 5.98 -13.20 -15.31
N VAL A 334 6.87 -12.19 -15.32
CA VAL A 334 6.53 -10.79 -15.62
C VAL A 334 7.26 -10.32 -16.87
N VAL A 335 6.48 -9.89 -17.86
CA VAL A 335 7.00 -9.18 -19.03
C VAL A 335 6.97 -7.68 -18.73
N TRP A 336 8.15 -7.06 -18.69
CA TRP A 336 8.24 -5.63 -18.41
C TRP A 336 7.99 -4.81 -19.68
N GLU A 337 7.01 -3.90 -19.62
CA GLU A 337 6.71 -3.01 -20.75
C GLU A 337 7.93 -2.14 -21.08
N GLN A 338 8.41 -2.26 -22.33
CA GLN A 338 9.46 -1.41 -22.85
C GLN A 338 8.89 -0.02 -23.14
N SER A 339 9.64 1.05 -22.84
CA SER A 339 9.18 2.40 -23.15
C SER A 339 8.98 2.54 -24.67
N ARG A 340 7.81 3.05 -25.07
CA ARG A 340 7.46 3.32 -26.50
C ARG A 340 8.47 4.22 -27.23
N THR A 341 9.33 4.92 -26.49
CA THR A 341 10.45 5.72 -27.00
C THR A 341 11.43 4.93 -27.87
N ASN A 342 11.54 3.60 -27.71
CA ASN A 342 12.45 2.78 -28.53
C ASN A 342 11.87 2.32 -29.87
N GLN A 343 10.54 2.31 -30.04
CA GLN A 343 9.92 1.87 -31.31
C GLN A 343 10.24 2.82 -32.47
N VAL A 344 10.37 4.13 -32.18
CA VAL A 344 10.69 5.15 -33.19
C VAL A 344 12.12 5.00 -33.75
N LEU A 345 13.06 4.46 -32.97
CA LEU A 345 14.43 4.21 -33.45
C LEU A 345 14.53 2.93 -34.29
N GLN A 346 13.75 1.88 -33.97
CA GLN A 346 13.72 0.67 -34.80
C GLN A 346 13.03 0.87 -36.16
N SER A 347 12.03 1.76 -36.25
CA SER A 347 11.39 2.10 -37.53
C SER A 347 12.28 2.92 -38.48
N VAL A 348 13.33 3.59 -37.97
CA VAL A 348 14.23 4.43 -38.77
C VAL A 348 15.47 3.67 -39.26
N LEU A 349 15.82 2.54 -38.62
CA LEU A 349 16.98 1.71 -39.01
C LEU A 349 16.68 0.63 -40.06
N HIS A 350 15.41 0.46 -40.45
CA HIS A 350 15.01 -0.39 -41.57
C HIS A 350 14.50 0.46 -42.75
N SER A 351 15.42 1.23 -43.33
CA SER A 351 15.27 1.81 -44.65
C SER A 351 16.61 1.75 -45.39
N THR A 352 16.55 1.33 -46.66
CA THR A 352 17.69 1.17 -47.60
C THR A 352 18.67 0.02 -47.34
N SER A 353 18.35 -1.16 -47.91
CA SER A 353 19.37 -2.06 -48.46
C SER A 353 18.78 -2.95 -49.56
N ASN A 354 18.92 -2.52 -50.82
CA ASN A 354 18.92 -3.44 -51.97
C ASN A 354 19.67 -2.78 -53.14
N GLY A 355 21.00 -2.95 -53.13
CA GLY A 355 21.90 -2.53 -54.20
C GLY A 355 22.19 -3.70 -55.15
N HIS A 356 22.04 -3.44 -56.44
CA HIS A 356 22.20 -4.34 -57.59
C HIS A 356 23.39 -5.33 -57.58
N SER A 357 23.23 -6.42 -58.33
CA SER A 357 24.28 -6.79 -59.30
C SER A 357 23.78 -7.49 -60.58
N SER A 358 24.39 -7.06 -61.68
CA SER A 358 24.21 -7.37 -63.13
C SER A 358 23.79 -8.78 -63.61
N LYS A 359 23.11 -8.83 -64.78
CA LYS A 359 23.68 -9.38 -66.05
C LYS A 359 22.82 -9.15 -67.33
N LEU A 360 23.41 -8.39 -68.27
CA LEU A 360 23.48 -8.60 -69.74
C LEU A 360 22.26 -8.61 -70.71
N LYS A 361 22.44 -7.76 -71.75
CA LYS A 361 22.02 -7.82 -73.18
C LYS A 361 20.76 -7.04 -73.69
N ARG A 362 21.01 -6.33 -74.80
CA ARG A 362 20.21 -5.48 -75.71
C ARG A 362 20.33 -6.08 -77.14
N PRO A 363 19.71 -5.54 -78.24
CA PRO A 363 18.69 -4.47 -78.39
C PRO A 363 17.32 -5.10 -78.77
N SER A 364 16.31 -4.48 -79.43
CA SER A 364 16.01 -3.17 -80.07
C SER A 364 14.50 -2.80 -79.84
N SER A 365 13.77 -1.88 -80.49
CA SER A 365 13.96 -0.94 -81.63
C SER A 365 12.95 0.25 -81.53
N SER A 366 12.86 1.08 -82.59
CA SER A 366 11.90 2.15 -82.91
C SER A 366 10.46 1.68 -83.25
N SER A 367 9.37 2.48 -83.33
CA SER A 367 9.14 3.96 -83.25
C SER A 367 7.64 4.30 -82.96
N ASP A 368 7.32 5.60 -82.90
CA ASP A 368 6.03 6.26 -83.22
C ASP A 368 4.89 6.44 -82.17
N MET A 369 4.93 7.61 -81.51
CA MET A 369 4.05 8.77 -81.76
C MET A 369 2.50 8.74 -81.58
N GLN A 370 2.03 9.67 -80.72
CA GLN A 370 0.74 10.43 -80.70
C GLN A 370 -0.58 9.88 -80.10
N GLN A 371 -1.02 10.60 -79.04
CA GLN A 371 -2.34 11.23 -78.80
C GLN A 371 -3.64 10.47 -78.41
N HIS A 372 -4.20 10.96 -77.28
CA HIS A 372 -5.62 11.25 -76.96
C HIS A 372 -6.69 10.18 -76.61
N LYS A 373 -7.31 10.44 -75.44
CA LYS A 373 -8.76 10.31 -75.05
C LYS A 373 -9.41 8.92 -74.80
N ARG A 374 -9.64 8.69 -73.49
CA ARG A 374 -10.92 8.31 -72.79
C ARG A 374 -11.58 6.91 -73.00
N THR A 375 -12.17 6.46 -71.87
CA THR A 375 -13.32 5.54 -71.65
C THR A 375 -13.20 4.00 -71.72
N LYS A 376 -13.17 3.41 -70.51
CA LYS A 376 -14.06 2.35 -69.93
C LYS A 376 -13.88 0.85 -70.29
N SER A 377 -14.22 -0.02 -69.31
CA SER A 377 -14.21 -1.51 -69.25
C SER A 377 -12.84 -2.21 -69.32
N SER A 378 -12.56 -3.34 -68.66
CA SER A 378 -13.35 -4.22 -67.76
C SER A 378 -12.46 -5.06 -66.82
N GLU A 379 -12.99 -5.41 -65.64
CA GLU A 379 -12.88 -6.68 -64.88
C GLU A 379 -11.57 -7.50 -64.81
N SER A 380 -11.08 -7.78 -63.59
CA SER A 380 -11.00 -9.14 -63.01
C SER A 380 -10.65 -9.09 -61.51
N ASP A 381 -11.18 -10.04 -60.74
CA ASP A 381 -11.21 -10.04 -59.26
C ASP A 381 -10.02 -10.75 -58.60
N ASP A 382 -9.87 -10.55 -57.27
CA ASP A 382 -9.80 -11.64 -56.28
C ASP A 382 -9.85 -11.08 -54.83
N GLU A 383 -11.07 -11.01 -54.24
CA GLU A 383 -11.27 -10.84 -52.79
C GLU A 383 -12.11 -12.01 -52.25
N ILE A 384 -11.61 -12.74 -51.24
CA ILE A 384 -12.31 -13.88 -50.63
C ILE A 384 -13.10 -13.41 -49.41
N ILE A 385 -14.43 -13.47 -49.53
CA ILE A 385 -15.37 -13.16 -48.44
C ILE A 385 -15.65 -14.43 -47.61
N ILE A 386 -15.51 -14.32 -46.28
CA ILE A 386 -15.91 -15.38 -45.35
C ILE A 386 -17.43 -15.32 -45.14
N VAL A 387 -18.12 -16.42 -45.42
CA VAL A 387 -19.57 -16.56 -45.20
C VAL A 387 -19.83 -17.21 -43.84
N GLU A 388 -20.63 -16.55 -43.00
CA GLU A 388 -21.18 -17.14 -41.76
C GLU A 388 -22.50 -17.87 -42.05
N ASP A 389 -22.63 -19.12 -41.59
CA ASP A 389 -23.87 -19.92 -41.67
C ASP A 389 -24.70 -19.76 -40.37
N PRO A 390 -25.92 -19.21 -40.42
CA PRO A 390 -26.73 -18.91 -39.24
C PRO A 390 -27.66 -20.05 -38.80
N ASN A 391 -27.28 -21.34 -38.90
CA ASN A 391 -28.05 -22.46 -38.33
C ASN A 391 -27.21 -23.62 -37.77
N ALA A 392 -26.73 -23.49 -36.52
CA ALA A 392 -26.23 -24.62 -35.73
C ALA A 392 -26.78 -24.58 -34.27
N PRO A 393 -27.28 -25.69 -33.71
CA PRO A 393 -28.03 -25.69 -32.45
C PRO A 393 -27.13 -25.62 -31.21
N LYS A 394 -27.58 -24.83 -30.21
CA LYS A 394 -26.93 -24.75 -28.89
C LYS A 394 -27.29 -25.97 -28.05
N ASN A 395 -26.33 -26.85 -27.78
CA ASN A 395 -26.39 -27.80 -26.68
C ASN A 395 -25.22 -27.55 -25.72
N GLY A 396 -25.53 -27.35 -24.44
CA GLY A 396 -24.53 -27.13 -23.40
C GLY A 396 -23.96 -28.44 -22.87
N GLN A 397 -22.64 -28.54 -22.84
CA GLN A 397 -21.91 -29.45 -21.94
C GLN A 397 -20.81 -28.65 -21.27
N GLY A 398 -20.65 -28.83 -19.96
CA GLY A 398 -19.62 -28.14 -19.19
C GLY A 398 -18.24 -28.68 -19.54
N SER A 399 -17.39 -27.84 -20.11
CA SER A 399 -15.96 -28.11 -20.22
C SER A 399 -15.27 -27.73 -18.91
N GLY A 400 -14.70 -28.74 -18.24
CA GLY A 400 -13.75 -28.49 -17.15
C GLY A 400 -12.57 -27.68 -17.69
N VAL A 401 -12.20 -26.61 -16.99
CA VAL A 401 -11.05 -25.78 -17.37
C VAL A 401 -9.78 -26.62 -17.22
N PRO A 402 -9.01 -26.89 -18.30
CA PRO A 402 -7.72 -27.54 -18.18
C PRO A 402 -6.75 -26.62 -17.40
N PRO A 403 -5.69 -27.14 -16.76
CA PRO A 403 -4.75 -26.33 -15.99
C PRO A 403 -4.07 -25.31 -16.92
N GLY A 404 -4.56 -24.07 -16.86
CA GLY A 404 -4.20 -23.04 -17.82
C GLY A 404 -2.76 -22.58 -17.63
N GLU A 405 -1.99 -22.55 -18.73
CA GLU A 405 -0.72 -21.86 -18.78
C GLU A 405 -0.89 -20.42 -18.28
N THR A 406 -0.20 -20.08 -17.20
CA THR A 406 -0.30 -18.75 -16.59
C THR A 406 0.38 -17.72 -17.50
N GLN A 407 -0.41 -17.14 -18.42
CA GLN A 407 0.05 -16.13 -19.36
C GLN A 407 0.83 -15.03 -18.64
N PRO A 408 2.04 -14.65 -19.12
CA PRO A 408 2.90 -13.70 -18.43
C PRO A 408 2.19 -12.37 -18.17
N SER A 409 2.32 -11.85 -16.95
CA SER A 409 1.70 -10.58 -16.59
C SER A 409 2.54 -9.42 -17.11
N THR A 410 2.03 -8.68 -18.10
CA THR A 410 2.68 -7.46 -18.58
C THR A 410 2.52 -6.32 -17.57
N LEU A 411 3.63 -5.72 -17.14
CA LEU A 411 3.66 -4.61 -16.19
C LEU A 411 4.66 -3.52 -16.64
N ASP A 412 4.29 -2.24 -16.50
CA ASP A 412 5.27 -1.14 -16.58
C ASP A 412 5.98 -0.98 -15.21
N PRO A 413 7.34 -0.97 -15.15
CA PRO A 413 8.07 -0.78 -13.91
C PRO A 413 7.71 0.52 -13.17
N SER A 414 7.45 1.60 -13.91
CA SER A 414 7.19 2.93 -13.35
C SER A 414 5.88 2.94 -12.56
N ASN A 415 4.83 2.31 -13.12
CA ASN A 415 3.53 2.11 -12.48
C ASN A 415 3.63 1.23 -11.22
N VAL A 416 4.48 0.19 -11.22
CA VAL A 416 4.74 -0.62 -10.02
C VAL A 416 5.39 0.23 -8.94
N VAL A 417 6.48 0.92 -9.23
CA VAL A 417 7.18 1.75 -8.22
C VAL A 417 6.28 2.89 -7.71
N ASN A 418 5.55 3.58 -8.59
CA ASN A 418 4.61 4.65 -8.22
C ASN A 418 3.39 4.18 -7.41
N HIS A 419 3.09 2.87 -7.40
CA HIS A 419 2.06 2.31 -6.52
C HIS A 419 2.51 2.31 -5.04
N PHE A 420 3.80 2.11 -4.78
CA PHE A 420 4.35 2.02 -3.42
C PHE A 420 5.04 3.30 -2.93
N ARG A 421 5.39 4.25 -3.81
CA ARG A 421 5.96 5.55 -3.40
C ARG A 421 4.99 6.37 -2.53
N LEU A 422 5.42 6.72 -1.32
CA LEU A 422 4.81 7.76 -0.50
C LEU A 422 5.45 9.12 -0.85
N GLY A 423 4.70 9.95 -1.57
CA GLY A 423 5.20 11.24 -2.05
C GLY A 423 5.46 12.25 -0.93
N MET A 424 6.60 12.94 -1.03
CA MET A 424 7.05 13.97 -0.07
C MET A 424 6.02 15.08 0.20
N SER A 425 5.18 15.42 -0.78
CA SER A 425 4.10 16.41 -0.66
C SER A 425 2.93 15.96 0.23
N LYS A 426 2.80 14.66 0.53
CA LYS A 426 1.88 14.14 1.55
C LYS A 426 2.52 14.19 2.94
N LEU A 427 3.81 13.82 3.01
CA LEU A 427 4.59 13.83 4.26
C LEU A 427 4.75 15.24 4.86
N LYS A 428 4.99 16.26 4.03
CA LYS A 428 5.13 17.66 4.50
C LYS A 428 3.83 18.31 5.04
N ARG A 429 2.69 17.60 5.03
CA ARG A 429 1.38 18.13 5.50
C ARG A 429 1.07 17.80 6.97
N LYS A 430 1.83 16.92 7.61
CA LYS A 430 1.65 16.56 9.02
C LYS A 430 2.88 16.99 9.80
N GLN A 431 2.69 17.36 11.06
CA GLN A 431 3.78 17.80 11.94
C GLN A 431 4.19 16.76 12.97
N GLN A 432 3.42 15.69 13.13
CA GLN A 432 3.66 14.64 14.12
C GLN A 432 3.60 13.27 13.43
N TYR A 433 4.63 12.48 13.68
CA TYR A 433 4.78 11.11 13.22
C TYR A 433 5.30 10.25 14.38
N GLN A 434 4.79 9.03 14.48
CA GLN A 434 5.36 8.01 15.37
C GLN A 434 5.71 6.78 14.53
N ILE A 435 6.86 6.17 14.80
CA ILE A 435 7.30 4.91 14.18
C ILE A 435 7.39 3.83 15.25
N LEU A 436 6.74 2.68 15.00
CA LEU A 436 7.02 1.43 15.71
C LEU A 436 8.00 0.59 14.89
N TYR A 437 9.08 0.13 15.54
CA TYR A 437 10.06 -0.76 14.94
C TYR A 437 10.44 -1.93 15.84
N PHE A 438 11.02 -2.96 15.22
CA PHE A 438 11.45 -4.20 15.88
C PHE A 438 12.98 -4.29 15.85
N PRO A 439 13.67 -4.30 17.01
CA PRO A 439 15.13 -4.38 17.07
C PRO A 439 15.70 -5.79 16.81
N MET A 440 14.84 -6.82 16.75
CA MET A 440 15.23 -8.24 16.53
C MET A 440 16.18 -8.83 17.59
N THR A 441 16.06 -8.35 18.82
CA THR A 441 16.75 -8.90 20.00
C THR A 441 15.98 -10.07 20.60
N ASP A 442 16.54 -10.74 21.61
CA ASP A 442 15.85 -11.81 22.30
C ASP A 442 14.55 -11.32 22.99
N PRO A 443 13.54 -12.19 23.17
CA PRO A 443 12.29 -11.84 23.84
C PRO A 443 12.47 -11.24 25.24
N TRP A 444 11.58 -10.32 25.60
CA TRP A 444 11.55 -9.76 26.95
C TRP A 444 11.17 -10.82 27.99
N SER A 445 12.00 -10.95 29.01
CA SER A 445 11.66 -11.68 30.23
C SER A 445 10.44 -11.07 30.93
N THR A 446 9.78 -11.83 31.82
CA THR A 446 8.64 -11.34 32.60
C THR A 446 8.97 -10.09 33.43
N GLU A 447 10.20 -9.96 33.93
CA GLU A 447 10.65 -8.77 34.65
C GLU A 447 10.79 -7.55 33.72
N GLU A 448 11.37 -7.75 32.55
CA GLU A 448 11.52 -6.70 31.53
C GLU A 448 10.20 -6.21 30.95
N ARG A 449 9.25 -7.13 30.75
CA ARG A 449 7.87 -6.82 30.37
C ARG A 449 7.18 -5.98 31.45
N ASN A 450 7.30 -6.36 32.71
CA ASN A 450 6.74 -5.59 33.84
C ASN A 450 7.34 -4.17 33.95
N LYS A 451 8.63 -3.98 33.66
CA LYS A 451 9.28 -2.66 33.61
C LYS A 451 8.80 -1.77 32.44
N ARG A 452 8.11 -2.35 31.44
CA ARG A 452 7.62 -1.68 30.22
C ARG A 452 6.10 -1.56 30.17
N LYS A 453 5.45 -1.54 31.34
CA LYS A 453 4.00 -1.30 31.47
C LYS A 453 3.58 0.13 31.15
N VAL A 454 4.48 1.10 31.26
CA VAL A 454 4.25 2.48 30.78
C VAL A 454 4.76 2.58 29.35
N VAL A 455 3.89 3.01 28.43
CA VAL A 455 4.27 3.26 27.03
C VAL A 455 5.24 4.43 27.01
N THR A 456 6.39 4.25 26.38
CA THR A 456 7.40 5.30 26.21
C THR A 456 7.96 5.28 24.80
N SER A 457 8.39 6.45 24.33
CA SER A 457 8.95 6.68 23.01
C SER A 457 10.31 7.37 23.12
N ILE A 458 11.14 7.20 22.09
CA ILE A 458 12.38 7.96 21.91
C ILE A 458 12.00 9.20 21.09
N SER A 459 12.13 10.40 21.66
CA SER A 459 12.03 11.63 20.86
C SER A 459 13.26 11.80 19.97
N CYS A 460 13.03 12.09 18.69
CA CYS A 460 14.08 12.49 17.74
C CYS A 460 14.13 14.00 17.45
N CYS A 461 13.18 14.80 17.97
CA CYS A 461 13.06 16.26 17.74
C CYS A 461 12.54 16.99 18.99
#